data_AF-A0A9D4K5U0-F1
#
_entry.id   AF-A0A9D4K5U0-F1
#
_cell.length_a   1.000
_cell.length_b   1.000
_cell.length_c   1.000
_cell.angle_alpha   90.00
_cell.angle_beta   90.00
_cell.angle_gamma   90.00
#
_symmetry.space_group_name_H-M   'P 1'
#
loop_
_entity.id
_entity.type
_entity.pdbx_description
1 polymer ?
#
loop_
_entity_poly.entity_id
_entity_poly.type
_entity_poly.pdbx_seq_one_letter_code
_entity_poly.pdbx_strand_id
1 'polypeptide(L)'
;MAAGNGKGAPDGIGAVIKRAADGAVLHSEDIVNAVSLYDTLTKKGIAPHLFLITDDQFEEQEKTAPKDLQAVNGTMKIHQVNIYT
;
A
#
# COMPACT_ATOMS: atom_id res chain seq x y z
N MET A 1 -15.83 15.00 -3.67
CA MET A 1 -16.06 13.57 -3.94
C MET A 1 -14.73 12.86 -3.80
N ALA A 2 -14.67 11.87 -2.90
CA ALA A 2 -13.45 11.30 -2.36
C ALA A 2 -12.66 10.46 -3.37
N ALA A 3 -11.39 10.81 -3.59
CA ALA A 3 -10.40 10.05 -4.35
C ALA A 3 -9.82 8.86 -3.57
N GLY A 4 -10.48 8.42 -2.49
CA GLY A 4 -9.97 7.40 -1.55
C GLY A 4 -10.44 5.96 -1.80
N ASN A 5 -11.26 5.73 -2.83
CA ASN A 5 -11.94 4.44 -3.04
C ASN A 5 -11.46 3.69 -4.29
N GLY A 6 -10.16 3.73 -4.61
CA GLY A 6 -9.66 3.00 -5.79
C GLY A 6 -10.48 3.32 -7.05
N LYS A 7 -10.60 4.62 -7.34
CA LYS A 7 -11.20 5.13 -8.59
C LYS A 7 -10.31 6.23 -9.13
N GLY A 8 -9.34 5.88 -9.96
CA GLY A 8 -8.43 6.80 -10.65
C GLY A 8 -6.98 6.32 -10.75
N ALA A 9 -6.01 7.23 -10.69
CA ALA A 9 -4.57 6.91 -10.71
C ALA A 9 -4.13 5.83 -9.70
N PRO A 10 -4.68 5.72 -8.47
CA PRO A 10 -4.38 4.64 -7.54
C PRO A 10 -4.71 3.24 -8.10
N ASP A 11 -5.73 3.11 -8.96
CA ASP A 11 -6.07 1.83 -9.60
C ASP A 11 -5.09 1.45 -10.68
N GLY A 12 -4.52 2.44 -11.36
CA GLY A 12 -3.46 2.22 -12.33
C GLY A 12 -2.26 1.58 -11.66
N ILE A 13 -1.84 2.12 -10.51
CA ILE A 13 -0.73 1.60 -9.72
C ILE A 13 -1.07 0.20 -9.18
N GLY A 14 -2.24 0.04 -8.57
CA GLY A 14 -2.69 -1.26 -8.06
C GLY A 14 -2.79 -2.33 -9.16
N ALA A 15 -3.28 -1.97 -10.34
CA ALA A 15 -3.37 -2.87 -11.49
C ALA A 15 -1.99 -3.24 -12.05
N VAL A 16 -1.04 -2.30 -12.10
CA VAL A 16 0.34 -2.58 -12.51
C VAL A 16 1.01 -3.55 -11.54
N ILE A 17 0.89 -3.28 -10.24
CA ILE A 17 1.41 -4.16 -9.16
C ILE A 17 0.81 -5.55 -9.28
N LYS A 18 -0.52 -5.65 -9.40
CA LYS A 18 -1.22 -6.93 -9.53
C LYS A 18 -0.75 -7.71 -10.76
N ARG A 19 -0.74 -7.07 -11.94
CA ARG A 19 -0.31 -7.75 -13.18
C ARG A 19 1.14 -8.24 -13.11
N ALA A 20 2.03 -7.47 -12.48
CA ALA A 20 3.41 -7.88 -12.29
C ALA A 20 3.54 -9.06 -11.32
N ALA A 21 2.76 -9.07 -10.24
CA ALA A 21 2.71 -10.17 -9.29
C ALA A 21 2.13 -11.45 -9.92
N ASP A 22 1.00 -11.34 -10.63
CA ASP A 22 0.39 -12.43 -11.38
C ASP A 22 1.38 -13.00 -12.41
N GLY A 23 2.11 -12.13 -13.09
CA GLY A 23 3.20 -12.50 -14.00
C GLY A 23 4.32 -13.26 -13.29
N ALA A 24 4.77 -12.80 -12.12
CA ALA A 24 5.81 -13.49 -11.35
C ALA A 24 5.37 -14.91 -10.95
N VAL A 25 4.15 -15.05 -10.42
CA VAL A 25 3.56 -16.34 -10.04
C VAL A 25 3.44 -17.28 -11.24
N LEU A 26 3.03 -16.76 -12.40
CA LEU A 26 2.96 -17.53 -13.64
C LEU A 26 4.33 -18.09 -14.06
N HIS A 27 5.42 -17.38 -13.77
CA HIS A 27 6.79 -17.84 -14.02
C HIS A 27 7.39 -18.64 -12.86
N SER A 28 6.55 -19.22 -11.99
CA SER A 28 6.95 -20.04 -10.85
C SER A 28 7.75 -19.32 -9.76
N GLU A 29 7.62 -17.99 -9.66
CA GLU A 29 8.09 -17.26 -8.47
C GLU A 29 7.03 -17.33 -7.37
N ASP A 30 7.46 -17.65 -6.15
CA ASP A 30 6.55 -17.78 -5.01
C ASP A 30 6.39 -16.44 -4.28
N ILE A 31 5.14 -15.98 -4.11
CA ILE A 31 4.79 -14.75 -3.41
C ILE A 31 3.84 -15.11 -2.27
N VAL A 32 4.39 -15.30 -1.07
CA VAL A 32 3.66 -15.81 0.10
C VAL A 32 3.28 -14.73 1.10
N ASN A 33 3.86 -13.53 0.99
CA ASN A 33 3.66 -12.42 1.93
C ASN A 33 4.07 -11.07 1.32
N ALA A 34 3.86 -9.98 2.07
CA ALA A 34 4.19 -8.63 1.62
C ALA A 34 5.69 -8.42 1.32
N VAL A 35 6.58 -9.11 2.06
CA VAL A 35 8.04 -9.02 1.86
C VAL A 35 8.44 -9.63 0.52
N SER A 36 8.00 -10.87 0.25
CA SER A 36 8.26 -11.55 -1.03
C SER A 36 7.65 -10.80 -2.22
N LEU A 37 6.48 -10.17 -2.05
CA LEU A 37 5.89 -9.29 -3.06
C LEU A 37 6.78 -8.07 -3.32
N TYR A 38 7.19 -7.36 -2.26
CA TYR A 38 8.05 -6.18 -2.35
C TYR A 38 9.38 -6.48 -3.06
N ASP A 39 10.05 -7.55 -2.65
CA ASP A 39 11.33 -7.96 -3.24
C ASP A 39 11.19 -8.30 -4.72
N THR A 40 10.14 -9.03 -5.07
CA THR A 40 9.87 -9.45 -6.45
C THR A 40 9.63 -8.24 -7.36
N LEU A 41 8.79 -7.30 -6.93
CA LEU A 41 8.46 -6.10 -7.70
C LEU A 41 9.66 -5.15 -7.82
N THR A 42 10.47 -5.04 -6.76
CA THR A 42 11.68 -4.22 -6.74
C THR A 42 12.74 -4.80 -7.68
N LYS A 43 12.98 -6.13 -7.63
CA LYS A 43 13.91 -6.82 -8.54
C LYS A 43 13.52 -6.67 -10.01
N LYS A 44 12.21 -6.68 -10.30
CA LYS A 44 11.67 -6.51 -11.66
C LYS A 44 11.61 -5.05 -12.12
N GLY A 45 11.92 -4.08 -11.25
CA GLY A 45 11.90 -2.65 -11.58
C GLY A 45 10.51 -2.07 -11.87
N ILE A 46 9.45 -2.71 -11.38
CA ILE A 46 8.05 -2.37 -11.71
C ILE A 46 7.54 -1.12 -10.97
N ALA A 47 8.15 -0.77 -9.83
CA ALA A 47 7.71 0.35 -9.00
C ALA A 47 8.91 1.05 -8.33
N PRO A 48 9.37 2.21 -8.83
CA PRO A 48 10.53 2.92 -8.28
C PRO A 48 10.29 3.54 -6.89
N HIS A 49 9.04 3.62 -6.46
CA HIS A 49 8.63 4.18 -5.16
C HIS A 49 7.68 3.24 -4.42
N LEU A 50 8.06 1.96 -4.32
CA LEU A 50 7.39 1.02 -3.41
C LEU A 50 8.07 1.11 -2.04
N PHE A 51 7.29 1.07 -0.97
CA PHE A 51 7.79 1.05 0.41
C PHE A 51 7.14 -0.11 1.14
N LEU A 52 7.94 -0.87 1.89
CA LEU A 52 7.46 -1.88 2.81
C LEU A 52 7.38 -1.24 4.20
N ILE A 53 6.19 -1.27 4.81
CA ILE A 53 5.96 -0.77 6.17
C ILE A 53 5.86 -1.98 7.09
N THR A 54 6.67 -2.03 8.15
CA THR A 54 6.59 -3.06 9.19
C THR A 54 5.57 -2.67 10.26
N ASP A 55 5.13 -3.65 11.04
CA ASP A 55 4.19 -3.41 12.15
C ASP A 55 4.77 -2.41 13.17
N ASP A 56 6.06 -2.52 13.50
CA ASP A 56 6.73 -1.56 14.40
C ASP A 56 6.67 -0.12 13.89
N GLN A 57 6.90 0.08 12.58
CA GLN A 57 6.81 1.39 11.94
C GLN A 57 5.37 1.91 11.95
N PHE A 58 4.40 1.01 11.75
CA PHE A 58 2.99 1.37 11.83
C PHE A 58 2.60 1.81 13.24
N GLU A 59 2.99 1.07 14.27
CA GLU A 59 2.71 1.40 15.68
C GLU A 59 3.35 2.72 16.12
N GLU A 60 4.57 3.01 15.64
CA GLU A 60 5.24 4.29 15.91
C GLU A 60 4.47 5.45 15.27
N GLN A 61 4.03 5.29 14.03
CA GLN A 61 3.24 6.31 13.33
C GLN A 61 1.84 6.48 13.93
N GLU A 62 1.22 5.41 14.43
CA GLU A 62 -0.07 5.50 15.09
C GLU A 62 0.01 6.31 16.40
N LYS A 63 1.13 6.22 17.13
CA LYS A 63 1.38 7.02 18.34
C LYS A 63 1.54 8.51 18.05
N THR A 64 2.06 8.87 16.88
CA THR A 64 2.29 10.26 16.47
C THR A 64 1.10 10.84 15.68
N ALA A 65 0.18 10.00 15.22
CA ALA A 65 -1.01 10.43 14.50
C ALA A 65 -1.92 11.31 15.39
N PRO A 66 -2.49 12.41 14.83
CA PRO A 66 -3.46 13.24 15.56
C PRO A 66 -4.68 12.40 15.97
N LYS A 67 -4.99 12.39 17.28
CA LYS A 67 -6.12 11.62 17.83
C LYS A 67 -7.50 12.13 17.37
N ASP A 68 -7.55 13.38 16.91
CA ASP A 68 -8.76 14.07 16.48
C ASP A 68 -8.94 14.09 14.95
N LEU A 69 -8.55 13.00 14.28
CA LEU A 69 -8.86 12.81 12.86
C LEU A 69 -10.38 12.67 12.70
N GLN A 70 -11.01 13.64 12.02
CA GLN A 70 -12.42 13.54 11.65
C GLN A 70 -12.62 12.31 10.79
N ALA A 71 -13.40 11.35 11.29
CA ALA A 71 -13.83 10.22 10.50
C ALA A 71 -14.57 10.72 9.25
N VAL A 72 -14.22 10.16 8.10
CA VAL A 72 -14.96 10.45 6.86
C VAL A 72 -16.38 9.92 7.05
N ASN A 73 -17.39 10.78 6.84
CA ASN A 73 -18.78 10.37 6.98
C ASN A 73 -19.12 9.20 6.04
N GLY A 74 -19.70 8.14 6.59
CA GLY A 74 -20.11 6.96 5.83
C GLY A 74 -19.06 5.85 5.74
N THR A 75 -17.90 5.98 6.39
CA THR A 75 -16.90 4.92 6.50
C THR A 75 -16.78 4.41 7.94
N MET A 76 -16.38 3.15 8.10
CA MET A 76 -15.95 2.61 9.41
C MET A 76 -14.71 3.37 9.92
N LYS A 77 -14.24 3.10 11.15
CA LYS A 77 -13.01 3.74 11.68
C LYS A 77 -11.86 3.65 10.65
N ILE A 78 -11.48 4.79 10.07
CA ILE A 78 -10.34 4.89 9.15
C ILE A 78 -9.10 5.18 10.00
N HIS A 79 -8.11 4.29 9.94
CA HIS A 79 -6.77 4.57 10.44
C HIS A 79 -6.00 5.29 9.34
N GLN A 80 -5.93 6.63 9.40
CA GLN A 80 -5.18 7.45 8.44
C GLN A 80 -3.89 7.96 9.09
N VAL A 81 -2.75 7.73 8.43
CA VAL A 81 -1.46 8.30 8.81
C VAL A 81 -1.18 9.49 7.90
N ASN A 82 -1.07 10.69 8.46
CA ASN A 82 -0.69 11.90 7.73
C ASN A 82 0.82 12.10 7.82
N ILE A 83 1.53 11.92 6.71
CA ILE A 83 2.95 12.28 6.60
C ILE A 83 3.00 13.72 6.09
N TYR A 84 3.40 14.67 6.94
CA TYR A 84 3.73 16.03 6.50
C TYR A 84 5.19 16.05 6.00
N THR A 85 5.40 16.57 4.79
CA THR A 85 6.72 16.88 4.20
C THR A 85 7.00 18.37 4.34
#